data_AF-S0ENU8-F1
#
_entry.id   AF-S0ENU8-F1
#
_cell.length_a   1.000
_cell.length_b   1.000
_cell.length_c   1.000
_cell.angle_alpha   90.00
_cell.angle_beta   90.00
_cell.angle_gamma   90.00
#
_symmetry.space_group_name_H-M   'P 1'
#
loop_
_entity.id
_entity.type
_entity.pdbx_description
1 polymer ?
#
loop_
_entity_poly.entity_id
_entity_poly.type
_entity_poly.pdbx_seq_one_letter_code
_entity_poly.pdbx_strand_id
1 'polypeptide(L)'
;MAPLKFVGRRLADLYKYELEDIYEFLRDVAQDPDSFKIDEAESKKEKLQTIYKQILTLCPLDKNDIQVVKDDVTAENYEPRIGDRIKGEIDQKLQPSQHIYRQSTVVMKTDGNKKTWSPIEVKYDNDWSHAYPPRVGNGSLPYWSHYDLLGLFLSLMGPAQPNSDRFRFFLPLTAVYARWAFTIGGNRKKKSLKSSQVMAFKPRPGYGKPPTIFQCTWITGPDSYVDFSLGASMGGQNYGSINKETGDNSLGNWSERLQRSRFGLLKGWNAIEDSEWTNQNGELERFAFETSPSIDSGLSTTKFGNCGETYPFVQMLNQYRATGREEMKGLALNSPFLGDKELWEDYSLANIHIEAAKKRQDEEISFKWIWSPCRNCKHLIKVASAELDNFLPERNPPTEKDFEEAQTRTPAKENGHLVSA
;
A
#
# COMPACT_ATOMS: atom_id res chain seq x y z
N MET A 1 -1.56 19.03 24.43
CA MET A 1 -0.52 18.05 24.00
C MET A 1 -0.13 18.37 22.56
N ALA A 2 1.13 18.15 22.16
CA ALA A 2 1.56 18.49 20.79
C ALA A 2 0.84 17.60 19.76
N PRO A 3 0.43 18.12 18.60
CA PRO A 3 -0.19 17.31 17.56
C PRO A 3 0.80 16.25 17.07
N LEU A 4 0.31 15.05 16.76
CA LEU A 4 1.15 13.96 16.26
C LEU A 4 1.67 14.31 14.87
N LYS A 5 2.98 14.28 14.75
CA LYS A 5 3.70 14.70 13.55
C LYS A 5 4.38 13.51 12.90
N PHE A 6 4.35 13.51 11.59
CA PHE A 6 5.21 12.70 10.74
C PHE A 6 6.09 13.66 9.95
N VAL A 7 7.41 13.51 10.09
CA VAL A 7 8.43 14.39 9.48
C VAL A 7 8.13 15.89 9.59
N GLY A 8 7.77 16.33 10.80
CA GLY A 8 7.47 17.73 11.08
C GLY A 8 6.08 18.22 10.65
N ARG A 9 5.30 17.44 9.90
CA ARG A 9 3.92 17.75 9.48
C ARG A 9 2.90 16.99 10.32
N ARG A 10 1.72 17.55 10.57
CA ARG A 10 0.66 16.82 11.28
C ARG A 10 0.06 15.77 10.35
N LEU A 11 -0.20 14.57 10.86
CA LEU A 11 -0.84 13.50 10.07
C LEU A 11 -2.22 13.92 9.52
N ALA A 12 -2.98 14.70 10.29
CA ALA A 12 -4.27 15.23 9.85
C ALA A 12 -4.17 16.21 8.66
N ASP A 13 -3.05 16.93 8.55
CA ASP A 13 -2.83 17.87 7.44
C ASP A 13 -2.40 17.09 6.20
N LEU A 14 -1.45 16.16 6.35
CA LEU A 14 -1.03 15.23 5.29
C LEU A 14 -2.23 14.46 4.72
N TYR A 15 -3.17 14.06 5.57
CA TYR A 15 -4.38 13.35 5.15
C TYR A 15 -5.22 14.19 4.19
N LYS A 16 -5.21 15.52 4.30
CA LYS A 16 -6.01 16.42 3.45
C LYS A 16 -5.33 16.79 2.14
N TYR A 17 -4.07 16.38 1.94
CA TYR A 17 -3.32 16.73 0.75
C TYR A 17 -4.05 16.30 -0.53
N GLU A 18 -4.16 17.24 -1.44
CA GLU A 18 -4.61 17.03 -2.79
C GLU A 18 -3.44 16.60 -3.67
N LEU A 19 -3.72 16.30 -4.94
CA LEU A 19 -2.75 15.66 -5.82
C LEU A 19 -1.43 16.45 -5.94
N GLU A 20 -1.52 17.77 -6.11
CA GLU A 20 -0.37 18.67 -6.22
C GLU A 20 0.43 18.72 -4.90
N ASP A 21 -0.25 18.92 -3.76
CA ASP A 21 0.38 18.92 -2.43
C ASP A 21 1.19 17.64 -2.17
N ILE A 22 0.67 16.48 -2.61
CA ILE A 22 1.37 15.19 -2.44
C ILE A 22 2.65 15.18 -3.26
N TYR A 23 2.63 15.59 -4.53
CA TYR A 23 3.83 15.56 -5.37
C TYR A 23 4.87 16.59 -4.96
N GLU A 24 4.44 17.80 -4.57
CA GLU A 24 5.33 18.81 -4.00
C GLU A 24 6.00 18.26 -2.73
N PHE A 25 5.22 17.67 -1.83
CA PHE A 25 5.76 17.09 -0.62
C PHE A 25 6.77 15.96 -0.90
N LEU A 26 6.44 15.03 -1.81
CA LEU A 26 7.36 13.94 -2.16
C LEU A 26 8.66 14.47 -2.81
N ARG A 27 8.53 15.47 -3.68
CA ARG A 27 9.68 16.14 -4.33
C ARG A 27 10.56 16.82 -3.29
N ASP A 28 9.97 17.65 -2.44
CA ASP A 28 10.69 18.46 -1.47
C ASP A 28 11.42 17.55 -0.46
N VAL A 29 10.79 16.47 0.00
CA VAL A 29 11.42 15.44 0.84
C VAL A 29 12.58 14.73 0.13
N ALA A 30 12.44 14.45 -1.16
CA ALA A 30 13.50 13.80 -1.93
C ALA A 30 14.68 14.76 -2.21
N GLN A 31 14.42 16.05 -2.37
CA GLN A 31 15.45 17.06 -2.64
C GLN A 31 16.20 17.50 -1.38
N ASP A 32 15.47 17.71 -0.29
CA ASP A 32 15.97 18.23 0.99
C ASP A 32 15.35 17.48 2.17
N PRO A 33 15.72 16.20 2.40
CA PRO A 33 15.19 15.39 3.50
C PRO A 33 15.49 16.00 4.88
N ASP A 34 16.56 16.78 4.98
CA ASP A 34 17.03 17.44 6.19
C ASP A 34 16.03 18.47 6.71
N SER A 35 15.42 19.26 5.82
CA SER A 35 14.34 20.20 6.17
C SER A 35 13.12 19.52 6.81
N PHE A 36 12.98 18.20 6.61
CA PHE A 36 11.93 17.35 7.16
C PHE A 36 12.38 16.53 8.39
N LYS A 37 13.59 16.78 8.90
CA LYS A 37 14.21 16.09 10.06
C LYS A 37 14.44 14.60 9.81
N ILE A 38 14.79 14.25 8.58
CA ILE A 38 15.06 12.88 8.18
C ILE A 38 16.58 12.69 8.20
N ASP A 39 17.09 11.89 9.14
CA ASP A 39 18.54 11.70 9.35
C ASP A 39 19.31 11.38 8.05
N GLU A 40 20.34 12.18 7.79
CA GLU A 40 21.15 12.23 6.57
C GLU A 40 22.28 11.19 6.61
N ALA A 41 22.01 10.02 6.05
CA ALA A 41 23.05 9.34 5.29
C ALA A 41 22.88 9.76 3.81
N GLU A 42 23.95 10.17 3.12
CA GLU A 42 23.91 10.53 1.68
C GLU A 42 23.16 9.44 0.85
N SER A 43 23.43 8.18 1.19
CA SER A 43 22.75 6.99 0.63
C SER A 43 21.22 6.99 0.75
N LYS A 44 20.65 7.69 1.75
CA LYS A 44 19.21 7.78 2.00
C LYS A 44 18.55 8.85 1.12
N LYS A 45 19.22 9.97 0.90
CA LYS A 45 18.79 11.03 -0.02
C LYS A 45 18.72 10.50 -1.45
N GLU A 46 19.80 9.90 -1.94
CA GLU A 46 19.85 9.28 -3.28
C GLU A 46 18.73 8.25 -3.48
N LYS A 47 18.43 7.48 -2.43
CA LYS A 47 17.37 6.48 -2.45
C LYS A 47 15.97 7.09 -2.50
N LEU A 48 15.69 8.12 -1.69
CA LEU A 48 14.42 8.85 -1.75
C LEU A 48 14.22 9.48 -3.14
N GLN A 49 15.26 10.08 -3.73
CA GLN A 49 15.24 10.62 -5.09
C GLN A 49 14.94 9.54 -6.14
N THR A 50 15.61 8.38 -6.03
CA THR A 50 15.39 7.24 -6.93
C THR A 50 13.95 6.74 -6.85
N ILE A 51 13.42 6.54 -5.65
CA ILE A 51 12.05 6.06 -5.45
C ILE A 51 11.03 7.10 -5.94
N TYR A 52 11.25 8.40 -5.69
CA TYR A 52 10.41 9.47 -6.20
C TYR A 52 10.32 9.44 -7.73
N LYS A 53 11.46 9.35 -8.42
CA LYS A 53 11.55 9.23 -9.88
C LYS A 53 10.81 7.99 -10.41
N GLN A 54 10.90 6.87 -9.70
CA GLN A 54 10.17 5.64 -10.04
C GLN A 54 8.65 5.76 -9.82
N ILE A 55 8.21 6.45 -8.76
CA ILE A 55 6.80 6.78 -8.55
C ILE A 55 6.30 7.59 -9.74
N LEU A 56 6.99 8.68 -10.12
CA LEU A 56 6.64 9.49 -11.29
C LEU A 56 6.53 8.65 -12.56
N THR A 57 7.47 7.73 -12.78
CA THR A 57 7.49 6.84 -13.94
C THR A 57 6.24 5.93 -14.03
N LEU A 58 5.69 5.51 -12.90
CA LEU A 58 4.49 4.65 -12.84
C LEU A 58 3.17 5.43 -12.67
N CYS A 59 3.27 6.75 -12.54
CA CYS A 59 2.14 7.64 -12.36
C CYS A 59 1.84 8.35 -13.69
N PRO A 60 0.90 7.85 -14.50
CA PRO A 60 0.45 8.49 -15.74
C PRO A 60 -0.35 9.76 -15.42
N LEU A 61 0.35 10.83 -15.07
CA LEU A 61 -0.19 12.17 -15.01
C LEU A 61 -0.14 12.82 -16.38
N ASP A 62 -1.15 13.60 -16.74
CA ASP A 62 -1.03 14.51 -17.87
C ASP A 62 0.02 15.57 -17.53
N LYS A 63 1.02 15.75 -18.41
CA LYS A 63 2.05 16.80 -18.27
C LYS A 63 1.47 18.21 -18.16
N ASN A 64 0.19 18.41 -18.49
CA ASN A 64 -0.47 19.71 -18.44
C ASN A 64 -1.31 19.91 -17.17
N ASP A 65 -1.52 18.87 -16.36
CA ASP A 65 -2.44 18.93 -15.22
C ASP A 65 -1.76 19.45 -13.94
N ILE A 66 -0.43 19.32 -13.81
CA ILE A 66 0.33 19.67 -12.59
C ILE A 66 1.71 20.22 -12.96
N GLN A 67 2.03 21.43 -12.49
CA GLN A 67 3.26 22.12 -12.86
C GLN A 67 4.51 21.45 -12.28
N VAL A 68 4.47 21.01 -11.00
CA VAL A 68 5.62 20.30 -10.38
C VAL A 68 6.04 19.06 -11.15
N VAL A 69 5.09 18.23 -11.55
CA VAL A 69 5.38 17.00 -12.30
C VAL A 69 5.90 17.32 -13.69
N LYS A 70 5.34 18.35 -14.35
CA LYS A 70 5.79 18.79 -15.67
C LYS A 70 7.26 19.19 -15.65
N ASP A 71 7.69 19.93 -14.63
CA ASP A 71 9.05 20.42 -14.52
C ASP A 71 10.04 19.26 -14.32
N ASP A 72 9.74 18.34 -13.40
CA ASP A 72 10.62 17.20 -13.10
C ASP A 72 10.67 16.19 -14.27
N VAL A 73 9.54 15.91 -14.92
CA VAL A 73 9.46 15.05 -16.10
C VAL A 73 10.26 15.63 -17.27
N THR A 74 10.18 16.96 -17.47
CA THR A 74 10.91 17.66 -18.54
C THR A 74 12.41 17.66 -18.27
N ALA A 75 12.82 17.90 -17.03
CA ALA A 75 14.23 17.95 -16.64
C ALA A 75 14.94 16.60 -16.79
N GLU A 76 14.27 15.52 -16.42
CA GLU A 76 14.86 14.19 -16.33
C GLU A 76 14.61 13.33 -17.59
N ASN A 77 13.94 13.90 -18.59
CA ASN A 77 13.58 13.23 -19.85
C ASN A 77 12.83 11.91 -19.62
N TYR A 78 12.03 11.82 -18.57
CA TYR A 78 11.10 10.70 -18.40
C TYR A 78 10.03 10.84 -19.48
N GLU A 79 10.03 9.98 -20.50
CA GLU A 79 8.88 9.92 -21.40
C GLU A 79 7.66 9.44 -20.59
N PRO A 80 6.62 10.27 -20.39
CA PRO A 80 5.47 9.86 -19.61
C PRO A 80 4.82 8.66 -20.30
N ARG A 81 4.84 7.50 -19.64
CA ARG A 81 4.15 6.29 -20.11
C ARG A 81 2.65 6.39 -19.87
N ILE A 82 2.05 7.41 -20.48
CA ILE A 82 0.70 7.30 -20.99
C ILE A 82 0.85 6.67 -22.37
N GLY A 83 -0.15 5.94 -22.84
CA GLY A 83 -0.32 5.97 -24.28
C GLY A 83 -0.25 7.43 -24.74
N ASP A 84 0.67 7.73 -25.63
CA ASP A 84 1.26 9.05 -25.82
C ASP A 84 0.19 10.14 -25.89
N ARG A 85 0.11 11.03 -24.90
CA ARG A 85 -0.76 12.22 -24.95
C ARG A 85 -0.06 13.44 -25.54
N ILE A 86 1.17 13.28 -26.00
CA ILE A 86 1.95 14.29 -26.72
C ILE A 86 1.86 14.06 -28.23
N LYS A 87 1.68 12.80 -28.69
CA LYS A 87 1.42 12.43 -30.10
C LYS A 87 0.14 11.62 -30.35
N GLY A 88 -0.60 11.20 -29.33
CA GLY A 88 -1.81 10.38 -29.46
C GLY A 88 -1.57 8.87 -29.61
N GLU A 89 -0.32 8.40 -29.56
CA GLU A 89 0.06 7.00 -29.82
C GLU A 89 0.20 6.17 -28.53
N ILE A 90 -0.87 5.45 -28.23
CA ILE A 90 -0.84 4.34 -27.30
C ILE A 90 0.23 3.32 -27.73
N ASP A 91 1.18 2.94 -26.84
CA ASP A 91 1.89 1.67 -27.02
C ASP A 91 0.86 0.55 -26.93
N GLN A 92 0.33 0.18 -28.10
CA GLN A 92 -0.72 -0.81 -28.25
C GLN A 92 -0.29 -2.16 -27.68
N LYS A 93 1.03 -2.39 -27.53
CA LYS A 93 1.58 -3.63 -26.97
C LYS A 93 1.48 -3.71 -25.45
N LEU A 94 1.25 -2.60 -24.74
CA LEU A 94 1.23 -2.54 -23.27
C LEU A 94 -0.09 -2.00 -22.67
N GLN A 95 -1.16 -1.97 -23.47
CA GLN A 95 -2.51 -1.64 -22.98
C GLN A 95 -3.12 -2.74 -22.10
N PRO A 96 -4.04 -2.38 -21.17
CA PRO A 96 -4.44 -1.03 -20.80
C PRO A 96 -3.38 -0.35 -19.94
N SER A 97 -3.41 0.99 -19.88
CA SER A 97 -2.61 1.77 -18.94
C SER A 97 -2.85 1.32 -17.49
N GLN A 98 -1.75 1.12 -16.75
CA GLN A 98 -1.72 0.62 -15.37
C GLN A 98 -0.47 1.15 -14.67
N HIS A 99 -0.54 1.26 -13.35
CA HIS A 99 0.56 1.71 -12.51
C HIS A 99 1.55 0.58 -12.13
N ILE A 100 1.89 -0.23 -13.12
CA ILE A 100 2.74 -1.42 -12.96
C ILE A 100 3.91 -1.32 -13.93
N TYR A 101 5.11 -1.51 -13.40
CA TYR A 101 6.33 -1.65 -14.19
C TYR A 101 6.33 -2.99 -14.92
N ARG A 102 6.17 -2.95 -16.23
CA ARG A 102 5.90 -4.12 -17.08
C ARG A 102 6.59 -4.02 -18.43
N GLN A 103 6.74 -5.17 -19.06
CA GLN A 103 7.26 -5.33 -20.42
C GLN A 103 6.41 -6.33 -21.21
N SER A 104 6.54 -6.31 -22.53
CA SER A 104 5.90 -7.31 -23.39
C SER A 104 6.62 -8.65 -23.26
N THR A 105 5.86 -9.75 -23.29
CA THR A 105 6.44 -11.09 -23.31
C THR A 105 7.00 -11.39 -24.70
N VAL A 106 8.32 -11.64 -24.78
CA VAL A 106 9.06 -11.82 -26.05
C VAL A 106 8.64 -13.10 -26.81
N VAL A 107 8.07 -14.08 -26.10
CA VAL A 107 7.71 -15.39 -26.66
C VAL A 107 6.21 -15.64 -26.52
N MET A 108 5.49 -15.64 -27.64
CA MET A 108 4.17 -16.25 -27.71
C MET A 108 4.30 -17.75 -27.51
N LYS A 109 3.62 -18.33 -26.52
CA LYS A 109 3.49 -19.80 -26.45
C LYS A 109 2.65 -20.27 -27.65
N THR A 110 3.28 -21.00 -28.56
CA THR A 110 2.71 -21.56 -29.79
C THR A 110 1.72 -22.71 -29.55
N ASP A 111 1.67 -23.22 -28.32
CA ASP A 111 1.25 -24.58 -27.99
C ASP A 111 -0.12 -24.63 -27.26
N GLY A 112 -1.05 -23.79 -27.72
CA GLY A 112 -2.45 -24.23 -27.76
C GLY A 112 -3.36 -23.93 -26.56
N ASN A 113 -3.28 -22.73 -25.96
CA ASN A 113 -4.51 -22.11 -25.41
C ASN A 113 -4.36 -20.58 -25.25
N LYS A 114 -4.68 -19.82 -26.31
CA LYS A 114 -4.58 -18.35 -26.35
C LYS A 114 -5.31 -17.63 -25.19
N LYS A 115 -6.28 -18.27 -24.52
CA LYS A 115 -7.05 -17.70 -23.41
C LYS A 115 -6.26 -17.52 -22.10
N THR A 116 -5.14 -18.23 -21.92
CA THR A 116 -4.36 -18.24 -20.65
C THR A 116 -3.04 -17.49 -20.72
N TRP A 117 -2.56 -17.14 -21.92
CA TRP A 117 -1.30 -16.42 -22.09
C TRP A 117 -1.50 -14.93 -21.89
N SER A 118 -0.57 -14.27 -21.19
CA SER A 118 -0.55 -12.82 -21.06
C SER A 118 0.54 -12.23 -21.95
N PRO A 119 0.25 -11.20 -22.76
CA PRO A 119 1.22 -10.52 -23.61
C PRO A 119 2.20 -9.63 -22.85
N ILE A 120 2.04 -9.55 -21.52
CA ILE A 120 2.82 -8.71 -20.63
C ILE A 120 3.28 -9.50 -19.40
N GLU A 121 4.40 -9.05 -18.84
CA GLU A 121 4.95 -9.53 -17.58
C GLU A 121 5.48 -8.38 -16.73
N VAL A 122 5.63 -8.63 -15.43
CA VAL A 122 6.33 -7.69 -14.53
C VAL A 122 7.77 -7.56 -15.00
N LYS A 123 8.26 -6.32 -15.12
CA LYS A 123 9.66 -6.09 -15.43
C LYS A 123 10.46 -6.06 -14.14
N TYR A 124 11.42 -6.97 -14.03
CA TYR A 124 12.34 -7.04 -12.91
C TYR A 124 13.66 -6.40 -13.31
N ASP A 125 13.89 -5.17 -12.86
CA ASP A 125 15.17 -4.48 -13.04
C ASP A 125 15.86 -4.29 -11.68
N ASN A 126 17.17 -4.46 -11.65
CA ASN A 126 17.96 -4.28 -10.42
C ASN A 126 17.83 -2.86 -9.87
N ASP A 127 17.73 -1.85 -10.74
CA ASP A 127 17.57 -0.44 -10.35
C ASP A 127 16.22 -0.16 -9.65
N TRP A 128 15.24 -1.06 -9.82
CA TRP A 128 13.94 -1.01 -9.14
C TRP A 128 13.91 -1.86 -7.86
N SER A 129 15.04 -2.46 -7.50
CA SER A 129 15.16 -3.23 -6.28
C SER A 129 15.66 -2.37 -5.14
N HIS A 130 14.90 -2.35 -4.04
CA HIS A 130 15.23 -1.57 -2.86
C HIS A 130 15.33 -2.45 -1.63
N ALA A 131 16.37 -2.24 -0.84
CA ALA A 131 16.38 -2.68 0.55
C ALA A 131 15.38 -1.81 1.34
N TYR A 132 14.68 -2.38 2.31
CA TYR A 132 14.04 -1.57 3.36
C TYR A 132 15.13 -1.08 4.35
N PRO A 133 14.95 0.03 5.12
CA PRO A 133 16.02 0.78 5.81
C PRO A 133 17.19 -0.04 6.34
N PRO A 134 18.41 0.55 6.31
CA PRO A 134 19.68 -0.17 6.37
C PRO A 134 19.94 -0.72 7.77
N ARG A 135 19.26 -1.81 8.13
CA ARG A 135 19.71 -2.72 9.17
C ARG A 135 20.39 -3.90 8.45
N VAL A 136 21.57 -4.27 8.96
CA VAL A 136 22.45 -5.28 8.36
C VAL A 136 21.67 -6.57 8.07
N GLY A 137 21.83 -7.13 6.87
CA GLY A 137 21.25 -8.42 6.49
C GLY A 137 19.91 -8.37 5.76
N ASN A 138 19.40 -7.19 5.43
CA ASN A 138 18.16 -7.08 4.66
C ASN A 138 18.39 -7.25 3.15
N GLY A 139 17.61 -8.12 2.51
CA GLY A 139 17.66 -8.33 1.06
C GLY A 139 17.02 -7.18 0.29
N SER A 140 17.51 -6.93 -0.92
CA SER A 140 16.83 -6.00 -1.85
C SER A 140 15.61 -6.69 -2.45
N LEU A 141 14.46 -6.02 -2.45
CA LEU A 141 13.23 -6.52 -3.08
C LEU A 141 12.93 -5.72 -4.34
N PRO A 142 12.53 -6.36 -5.46
CA PRO A 142 12.10 -5.64 -6.64
C PRO A 142 10.74 -4.98 -6.39
N TYR A 143 10.66 -3.67 -6.62
CA TYR A 143 9.40 -2.92 -6.56
C TYR A 143 8.92 -2.62 -7.98
N TRP A 144 7.64 -2.85 -8.25
CA TRP A 144 7.08 -2.70 -9.60
C TRP A 144 5.68 -2.08 -9.60
N SER A 145 5.19 -1.64 -8.45
CA SER A 145 3.90 -1.00 -8.26
C SER A 145 4.11 0.31 -7.52
N HIS A 146 3.53 1.40 -8.02
CA HIS A 146 3.63 2.70 -7.36
C HIS A 146 3.05 2.68 -5.94
N TYR A 147 2.05 1.84 -5.65
CA TYR A 147 1.47 1.74 -4.31
C TYR A 147 2.52 1.23 -3.31
N ASP A 148 3.32 0.24 -3.70
CA ASP A 148 4.36 -0.33 -2.86
C ASP A 148 5.57 0.62 -2.77
N LEU A 149 5.92 1.32 -3.85
CA LEU A 149 6.94 2.36 -3.84
C LEU A 149 6.56 3.54 -2.93
N LEU A 150 5.31 3.97 -2.95
CA LEU A 150 4.82 5.01 -2.03
C LEU A 150 4.89 4.54 -0.57
N GLY A 151 4.53 3.28 -0.31
CA GLY A 151 4.67 2.69 1.02
C GLY A 151 6.14 2.68 1.48
N LEU A 152 7.06 2.26 0.60
CA LEU A 152 8.50 2.28 0.86
C LEU A 152 9.02 3.70 1.08
N PHE A 153 8.61 4.67 0.26
CA PHE A 153 9.01 6.07 0.40
C PHE A 153 8.64 6.61 1.78
N LEU A 154 7.37 6.44 2.18
CA LEU A 154 6.89 6.84 3.51
C LEU A 154 7.65 6.11 4.63
N SER A 155 7.94 4.82 4.48
CA SER A 155 8.74 4.07 5.45
C SER A 155 10.19 4.55 5.56
N LEU A 156 10.78 5.06 4.48
CA LEU A 156 12.16 5.56 4.48
C LEU A 156 12.29 6.95 5.10
N MET A 157 11.21 7.72 5.14
CA MET A 157 11.21 9.07 5.71
C MET A 157 11.53 9.12 7.21
N GLY A 158 11.61 7.99 7.87
CA GLY A 158 12.22 7.87 9.18
C GLY A 158 11.43 6.95 10.08
N PRO A 159 12.07 6.40 11.12
CA PRO A 159 11.34 5.71 12.15
C PRO A 159 10.30 6.65 12.77
N ALA A 160 9.16 6.11 13.17
CA ALA A 160 8.16 6.89 13.87
C ALA A 160 8.73 7.40 15.21
N GLN A 161 8.14 8.49 15.72
CA GLN A 161 8.59 9.11 16.98
C GLN A 161 8.49 8.11 18.14
N PRO A 162 9.34 8.21 19.17
CA PRO A 162 9.19 7.41 20.39
C PRO A 162 7.77 7.51 20.93
N ASN A 163 7.22 6.37 21.38
CA ASN A 163 5.83 6.22 21.84
C ASN A 163 4.75 6.33 20.74
N SER A 164 5.14 6.24 19.46
CA SER A 164 4.16 6.04 18.39
C SER A 164 3.42 4.72 18.62
N ASP A 165 2.10 4.79 18.72
CA ASP A 165 1.23 3.63 18.94
C ASP A 165 0.24 3.42 17.79
N ARG A 166 -0.52 2.33 17.91
CA ARG A 166 -1.49 1.84 16.92
C ARG A 166 -2.48 2.94 16.51
N PHE A 167 -3.10 3.63 17.46
CA PHE A 167 -4.25 4.50 17.21
C PHE A 167 -3.89 5.95 16.99
N ARG A 168 -2.80 6.38 17.61
CA ARG A 168 -2.31 7.75 17.57
C ARG A 168 -1.45 8.00 16.34
N PHE A 169 -0.65 7.03 15.91
CA PHE A 169 0.30 7.22 14.81
C PHE A 169 0.06 6.28 13.63
N PHE A 170 0.09 4.96 13.83
CA PHE A 170 0.11 4.01 12.71
C PHE A 170 -1.22 3.94 11.95
N LEU A 171 -2.36 4.02 12.65
CA LEU A 171 -3.68 4.03 12.01
C LEU A 171 -3.91 5.30 11.19
N PRO A 172 -3.67 6.53 11.71
CA PRO A 172 -3.73 7.74 10.89
C PRO A 172 -2.72 7.74 9.74
N LEU A 173 -1.48 7.28 9.94
CA LEU A 173 -0.49 7.19 8.87
C LEU A 173 -0.93 6.21 7.77
N THR A 174 -1.52 5.08 8.14
CA THR A 174 -2.07 4.13 7.16
C THR A 174 -3.24 4.76 6.40
N ALA A 175 -4.05 5.60 7.04
CA ALA A 175 -5.12 6.35 6.38
C ALA A 175 -4.58 7.42 5.43
N VAL A 176 -3.51 8.14 5.78
CA VAL A 176 -2.77 9.06 4.89
C VAL A 176 -2.27 8.31 3.67
N TYR A 177 -1.54 7.20 3.88
CA TYR A 177 -1.03 6.35 2.81
C TYR A 177 -2.15 5.84 1.90
N ALA A 178 -3.25 5.35 2.46
CA ALA A 178 -4.41 4.89 1.69
C ALA A 178 -5.01 6.00 0.83
N ARG A 179 -5.20 7.20 1.39
CA ARG A 179 -5.72 8.36 0.65
C ARG A 179 -4.77 8.79 -0.45
N TRP A 180 -3.47 8.85 -0.19
CA TRP A 180 -2.46 9.22 -1.19
C TRP A 180 -2.35 8.21 -2.32
N ALA A 181 -2.32 6.92 -2.00
CA ALA A 181 -2.37 5.83 -2.99
C ALA A 181 -3.59 5.97 -3.90
N PHE A 182 -4.77 6.24 -3.33
CA PHE A 182 -5.97 6.50 -4.12
C PHE A 182 -5.88 7.80 -4.91
N THR A 183 -5.29 8.87 -4.38
CA THR A 183 -5.22 10.20 -5.02
C THR A 183 -4.27 10.20 -6.19
N ILE A 184 -3.12 9.57 -6.04
CA ILE A 184 -2.12 9.38 -7.08
C ILE A 184 -2.60 8.38 -8.14
N GLY A 185 -3.22 7.27 -7.73
CA GLY A 185 -3.51 6.14 -8.61
C GLY A 185 -4.96 5.65 -8.61
N GLY A 186 -5.30 4.82 -9.60
CA GLY A 186 -6.61 4.19 -9.74
C GLY A 186 -7.57 4.98 -10.64
N ASN A 187 -8.26 4.27 -11.53
CA ASN A 187 -9.32 4.84 -12.34
C ASN A 187 -10.56 5.09 -11.49
N ARG A 188 -10.92 6.36 -11.32
CA ARG A 188 -12.05 6.81 -10.50
C ARG A 188 -13.31 7.08 -11.32
N LYS A 189 -13.40 6.58 -12.55
CA LYS A 189 -14.63 6.68 -13.35
C LYS A 189 -15.75 5.89 -12.66
N LYS A 190 -16.92 6.53 -12.52
CA LYS A 190 -18.13 6.07 -11.80
C LYS A 190 -18.54 4.60 -12.05
N LYS A 191 -18.22 4.04 -13.22
CA LYS A 191 -18.53 2.66 -13.62
C LYS A 191 -17.56 1.59 -13.09
N SER A 192 -16.40 1.98 -12.55
CA SER A 192 -15.32 1.06 -12.13
C SER A 192 -15.19 0.86 -10.62
N LEU A 193 -15.96 1.62 -9.83
CA LEU A 193 -15.97 1.60 -8.37
C LEU A 193 -17.23 0.87 -7.87
N LYS A 194 -17.12 0.07 -6.79
CA LYS A 194 -18.31 -0.48 -6.12
C LYS A 194 -19.09 0.69 -5.51
N SER A 195 -20.42 0.63 -5.49
CA SER A 195 -21.34 1.74 -5.13
C SER A 195 -21.01 2.49 -3.82
N SER A 196 -20.33 1.86 -2.86
CA SER A 196 -19.87 2.50 -1.61
C SER A 196 -18.60 3.36 -1.75
N GLN A 197 -17.82 3.22 -2.82
CA GLN A 197 -16.61 4.00 -3.11
C GLN A 197 -16.89 5.24 -4.00
N VAL A 198 -18.12 5.37 -4.50
CA VAL A 198 -18.50 6.36 -5.53
C VAL A 198 -18.87 7.72 -4.94
N MET A 199 -19.29 7.79 -3.67
CA MET A 199 -20.02 8.95 -3.13
C MET A 199 -19.14 10.11 -2.65
N ALA A 200 -17.86 9.88 -2.33
CA ALA A 200 -16.98 10.94 -1.79
C ALA A 200 -16.02 11.59 -2.82
N PHE A 201 -15.97 11.08 -4.06
CA PHE A 201 -14.90 11.45 -5.00
C PHE A 201 -15.42 12.19 -6.23
N LYS A 202 -14.89 13.39 -6.48
CA LYS A 202 -14.89 13.96 -7.83
C LYS A 202 -14.14 12.96 -8.74
N PRO A 203 -14.71 12.51 -9.87
CA PRO A 203 -14.00 11.67 -10.82
C PRO A 203 -12.70 12.38 -11.23
N ARG A 204 -11.55 11.82 -10.84
CA ARG A 204 -10.23 12.30 -11.28
C ARG A 204 -9.62 11.29 -12.25
N PRO A 205 -8.87 11.74 -13.27
CA PRO A 205 -8.13 10.84 -14.14
C PRO A 205 -7.13 10.02 -13.31
N GLY A 206 -7.08 8.72 -13.60
CA GLY A 206 -6.18 7.74 -12.97
C GLY A 206 -6.36 6.40 -13.69
N TYR A 207 -5.44 5.46 -13.52
CA TYR A 207 -5.41 4.23 -14.32
C TYR A 207 -5.36 2.98 -13.44
N GLY A 208 -5.72 1.81 -13.98
CA GLY A 208 -5.79 0.57 -13.18
C GLY A 208 -6.84 0.61 -12.04
N LYS A 209 -6.88 -0.45 -11.25
CA LYS A 209 -7.78 -0.57 -10.09
C LYS A 209 -7.07 -0.08 -8.82
N PRO A 210 -7.77 0.65 -7.94
CA PRO A 210 -7.18 1.05 -6.67
C PRO A 210 -7.11 -0.13 -5.67
N PRO A 211 -6.20 -0.10 -4.68
CA PRO A 211 -6.08 -1.14 -3.66
C PRO A 211 -7.36 -1.32 -2.84
N THR A 212 -7.59 -2.53 -2.35
CA THR A 212 -8.78 -2.83 -1.50
C THR A 212 -8.44 -2.77 -0.02
N ILE A 213 -7.19 -3.06 0.32
CA ILE A 213 -6.60 -3.17 1.66
C ILE A 213 -5.27 -2.40 1.64
N PHE A 214 -5.02 -1.67 2.72
CA PHE A 214 -3.77 -1.01 3.07
C PHE A 214 -3.30 -1.54 4.41
N GLN A 215 -2.00 -1.62 4.62
CA GLN A 215 -1.44 -2.30 5.77
C GLN A 215 -0.21 -1.56 6.28
N CYS A 216 -0.04 -1.57 7.60
CA CYS A 216 1.16 -1.10 8.27
C CYS A 216 1.63 -2.16 9.27
N THR A 217 2.91 -2.51 9.21
CA THR A 217 3.60 -3.39 10.16
C THR A 217 4.71 -2.62 10.84
N TRP A 218 4.85 -2.68 12.16
CA TRP A 218 5.86 -1.92 12.89
C TRP A 218 6.43 -2.67 14.10
N ILE A 219 7.62 -2.25 14.52
CA ILE A 219 8.30 -2.74 15.72
C ILE A 219 9.09 -1.61 16.38
N THR A 220 9.07 -1.57 17.70
CA THR A 220 9.90 -0.66 18.48
C THR A 220 11.34 -1.20 18.48
N GLY A 221 12.27 -0.41 17.96
CA GLY A 221 13.70 -0.70 17.97
C GLY A 221 14.32 -0.51 19.37
N PRO A 222 15.54 -1.04 19.58
CA PRO A 222 16.26 -0.95 20.86
C PRO A 222 16.58 0.49 21.28
N ASP A 223 16.59 1.42 20.33
CA ASP A 223 16.84 2.85 20.45
C ASP A 223 15.57 3.67 20.67
N SER A 224 14.44 3.02 20.98
CA SER A 224 13.09 3.62 21.11
C SER A 224 12.51 4.21 19.83
N TYR A 225 13.24 4.14 18.71
CA TYR A 225 12.74 4.47 17.38
C TYR A 225 11.89 3.33 16.84
N VAL A 226 10.78 3.64 16.17
CA VAL A 226 9.84 2.61 15.71
C VAL A 226 9.96 2.45 14.19
N ASP A 227 10.49 1.32 13.74
CA ASP A 227 10.53 0.96 12.32
C ASP A 227 9.12 0.57 11.85
N PHE A 228 8.69 1.00 10.66
CA PHE A 228 7.39 0.59 10.11
C PHE A 228 7.39 0.45 8.59
N SER A 229 6.75 -0.59 8.08
CA SER A 229 6.56 -0.83 6.65
C SER A 229 5.10 -0.70 6.26
N LEU A 230 4.84 0.10 5.23
CA LEU A 230 3.52 0.25 4.62
C LEU A 230 3.40 -0.60 3.35
N GLY A 231 2.20 -1.11 3.07
CA GLY A 231 1.93 -1.88 1.87
C GLY A 231 0.45 -1.88 1.49
N ALA A 232 0.18 -2.13 0.21
CA ALA A 232 -1.17 -2.14 -0.32
C ALA A 232 -1.43 -3.42 -1.10
N SER A 233 -2.70 -3.85 -1.06
CA SER A 233 -3.19 -4.95 -1.89
C SER A 233 -3.22 -4.55 -3.36
N MET A 234 -3.21 -5.55 -4.24
CA MET A 234 -3.32 -5.32 -5.69
C MET A 234 -4.76 -4.98 -6.15
N GLY A 235 -5.61 -4.40 -5.32
CA GLY A 235 -6.90 -3.83 -5.77
C GLY A 235 -8.00 -4.82 -6.13
N GLY A 236 -8.06 -5.97 -5.45
CA GLY A 236 -9.28 -6.79 -5.43
C GLY A 236 -9.65 -7.47 -6.76
N GLN A 237 -8.66 -7.72 -7.62
CA GLN A 237 -8.68 -8.58 -8.81
C GLN A 237 -9.39 -8.07 -10.07
N ASN A 238 -8.96 -8.66 -11.20
CA ASN A 238 -9.37 -8.46 -12.60
C ASN A 238 -8.66 -7.33 -13.37
N TYR A 239 -7.33 -7.25 -13.29
CA TYR A 239 -6.56 -6.47 -14.26
C TYR A 239 -6.57 -7.07 -15.67
N GLY A 240 -6.82 -8.38 -15.80
CA GLY A 240 -6.82 -9.09 -17.08
C GLY A 240 -8.02 -9.99 -17.33
N SER A 241 -9.09 -9.88 -16.54
CA SER A 241 -10.29 -10.66 -16.85
C SER A 241 -10.98 -10.15 -18.10
N ILE A 242 -11.65 -11.06 -18.80
CA ILE A 242 -12.61 -10.74 -19.87
C ILE A 242 -13.45 -9.53 -19.45
N ASN A 243 -13.35 -8.45 -20.21
CA ASN A 243 -14.27 -7.34 -20.10
C ASN A 243 -15.66 -7.88 -20.44
N LYS A 244 -16.56 -7.95 -19.45
CA LYS A 244 -17.88 -8.58 -19.60
C LYS A 244 -18.80 -7.84 -20.58
N GLU A 245 -18.52 -6.57 -20.85
CA GLU A 245 -19.31 -5.74 -21.77
C GLU A 245 -18.79 -5.86 -23.21
N THR A 246 -17.47 -5.95 -23.41
CA THR A 246 -16.85 -5.97 -24.75
C THR A 246 -16.37 -7.34 -25.20
N GLY A 247 -16.35 -8.33 -24.31
CA GLY A 247 -15.75 -9.65 -24.54
C GLY A 247 -14.21 -9.64 -24.64
N ASP A 248 -13.56 -8.48 -24.41
CA ASP A 248 -12.12 -8.32 -24.59
C ASP A 248 -11.33 -9.10 -23.52
N ASN A 249 -10.43 -9.99 -23.96
CA ASN A 249 -9.51 -10.77 -23.14
C ASN A 249 -8.05 -10.53 -23.54
N SER A 250 -7.73 -9.35 -24.07
CA SER A 250 -6.42 -8.97 -24.62
C SER A 250 -5.25 -9.20 -23.65
N LEU A 251 -5.49 -9.17 -22.34
CA LEU A 251 -4.46 -9.38 -21.32
C LEU A 251 -4.29 -10.83 -20.83
N GLY A 252 -5.19 -11.75 -21.20
CA GLY A 252 -5.21 -13.13 -20.70
C GLY A 252 -5.03 -13.23 -19.17
N ASN A 253 -4.17 -14.13 -18.69
CA ASN A 253 -3.99 -14.36 -17.25
C ASN A 253 -3.08 -13.32 -16.55
N TRP A 254 -3.09 -12.06 -16.98
CA TRP A 254 -2.27 -10.99 -16.38
C TRP A 254 -2.45 -10.89 -14.85
N SER A 255 -3.70 -10.99 -14.37
CA SER A 255 -3.99 -10.94 -12.92
C SER A 255 -3.29 -12.05 -12.14
N GLU A 256 -3.24 -13.26 -12.68
CA GLU A 256 -2.56 -14.39 -12.04
C GLU A 256 -1.05 -14.20 -12.07
N ARG A 257 -0.49 -13.67 -13.17
CA ARG A 257 0.94 -13.35 -13.27
C ARG A 257 1.38 -12.36 -12.21
N LEU A 258 0.59 -11.31 -11.96
CA LEU A 258 0.86 -10.35 -10.87
C LEU A 258 0.86 -11.02 -9.49
N GLN A 259 -0.12 -11.88 -9.23
CA GLN A 259 -0.21 -12.60 -7.96
C GLN A 259 0.97 -13.55 -7.77
N ARG A 260 1.36 -14.29 -8.81
CA ARG A 260 2.57 -15.14 -8.80
C ARG A 260 3.83 -14.32 -8.60
N SER A 261 3.90 -13.14 -9.19
CA SER A 261 5.04 -12.21 -9.04
C SER A 261 5.19 -11.77 -7.59
N ARG A 262 4.08 -11.47 -6.88
CA ARG A 262 4.10 -11.19 -5.43
C ARG A 262 4.39 -12.44 -4.59
N PHE A 263 3.80 -13.58 -4.92
CA PHE A 263 4.09 -14.84 -4.23
C PHE A 263 5.57 -15.20 -4.32
N GLY A 264 6.20 -14.96 -5.48
CA GLY A 264 7.63 -15.20 -5.69
C GLY A 264 8.56 -14.39 -4.78
N LEU A 265 8.08 -13.29 -4.18
CA LEU A 265 8.83 -12.52 -3.18
C LEU A 265 9.05 -13.31 -1.88
N LEU A 266 8.26 -14.36 -1.64
CA LEU A 266 8.42 -15.24 -0.49
C LEU A 266 9.52 -16.30 -0.70
N LYS A 267 10.16 -16.37 -1.87
CA LYS A 267 11.19 -17.38 -2.12
C LYS A 267 12.34 -17.24 -1.11
N GLY A 268 12.64 -18.31 -0.37
CA GLY A 268 13.64 -18.36 0.69
C GLY A 268 13.25 -17.61 1.97
N TRP A 269 12.02 -17.10 2.07
CA TRP A 269 11.57 -16.35 3.23
C TRP A 269 11.14 -17.32 4.35
N ASN A 270 11.88 -17.35 5.47
CA ASN A 270 11.56 -18.15 6.66
C ASN A 270 11.27 -19.65 6.37
N ALA A 271 11.93 -20.24 5.36
CA ALA A 271 11.67 -21.60 4.88
C ALA A 271 10.16 -21.87 4.59
N ILE A 272 9.45 -20.86 4.08
CA ILE A 272 8.03 -20.94 3.76
C ILE A 272 7.70 -22.07 2.77
N GLU A 273 8.63 -22.43 1.89
CA GLU A 273 8.48 -23.54 0.94
C GLU A 273 8.34 -24.91 1.61
N ASP A 274 8.86 -25.05 2.82
CA ASP A 274 8.74 -26.26 3.64
C ASP A 274 7.61 -26.17 4.66
N SER A 275 6.92 -25.01 4.74
CA SER A 275 5.82 -24.84 5.67
C SER A 275 4.57 -25.59 5.24
N GLU A 276 3.88 -26.17 6.21
CA GLU A 276 2.65 -26.92 6.02
C GLU A 276 1.50 -26.29 6.81
N TRP A 277 0.29 -26.47 6.31
CA TRP A 277 -0.94 -26.07 6.97
C TRP A 277 -1.98 -27.17 6.82
N THR A 278 -2.96 -27.18 7.72
CA THR A 278 -4.03 -28.18 7.72
C THR A 278 -5.21 -27.66 6.91
N ASN A 279 -5.58 -28.39 5.85
CA ASN A 279 -6.75 -28.09 5.04
C ASN A 279 -8.06 -28.44 5.75
N GLN A 280 -9.20 -28.08 5.15
CA GLN A 280 -10.54 -28.30 5.68
C GLN A 280 -10.89 -29.78 5.83
N ASN A 281 -10.20 -30.68 5.11
CA ASN A 281 -10.34 -32.12 5.23
C ASN A 281 -9.48 -32.69 6.37
N GLY A 282 -8.70 -31.86 7.07
CA GLY A 282 -7.77 -32.28 8.12
C GLY A 282 -6.44 -32.81 7.59
N GLU A 283 -6.15 -32.66 6.30
CA GLU A 283 -4.92 -33.15 5.67
C GLU A 283 -3.83 -32.07 5.73
N LEU A 284 -2.58 -32.49 5.90
CA LEU A 284 -1.44 -31.59 5.81
C LEU A 284 -1.12 -31.30 4.35
N GLU A 285 -1.01 -30.01 4.03
CA GLU A 285 -0.71 -29.53 2.71
C GLU A 285 0.43 -28.50 2.75
N ARG A 286 1.33 -28.57 1.78
CA ARG A 286 2.42 -27.60 1.64
C ARG A 286 1.86 -26.24 1.21
N PHE A 287 2.37 -25.17 1.81
CA PHE A 287 2.01 -23.83 1.41
C PHE A 287 2.57 -23.52 0.01
N ALA A 288 1.68 -23.46 -0.98
CA ALA A 288 2.04 -23.05 -2.33
C ALA A 288 0.98 -22.12 -2.92
N PHE A 289 1.29 -21.53 -4.08
CA PHE A 289 0.40 -20.58 -4.75
C PHE A 289 -0.99 -21.17 -5.07
N GLU A 290 -1.07 -22.45 -5.42
CA GLU A 290 -2.32 -23.15 -5.75
C GLU A 290 -3.01 -23.78 -4.53
N THR A 291 -2.29 -23.91 -3.42
CA THR A 291 -2.69 -24.70 -2.25
C THR A 291 -2.59 -23.87 -0.97
N SER A 292 -2.80 -22.55 -1.07
CA SER A 292 -2.68 -21.65 0.10
C SER A 292 -3.97 -21.66 0.95
N PRO A 293 -3.89 -21.47 2.28
CA PRO A 293 -5.02 -21.55 3.22
C PRO A 293 -6.30 -20.80 2.85
N SER A 294 -6.19 -19.64 2.17
CA SER A 294 -7.35 -18.86 1.77
C SER A 294 -8.18 -19.53 0.66
N ILE A 295 -7.55 -20.36 -0.20
CA ILE A 295 -8.22 -21.05 -1.33
C ILE A 295 -9.16 -22.14 -0.83
N ASP A 296 -8.72 -22.87 0.18
CA ASP A 296 -9.41 -24.04 0.72
C ASP A 296 -10.62 -23.69 1.59
N SER A 297 -10.76 -22.43 1.99
CA SER A 297 -11.88 -21.99 2.84
C SER A 297 -13.29 -22.21 2.25
N GLY A 298 -13.41 -22.56 0.96
CA GLY A 298 -14.68 -22.65 0.24
C GLY A 298 -15.40 -21.30 0.04
N LEU A 299 -14.94 -20.26 0.74
CA LEU A 299 -15.51 -18.91 0.82
C LEU A 299 -14.71 -17.90 -0.02
N SER A 300 -13.48 -18.25 -0.40
CA SER A 300 -12.58 -17.40 -1.16
C SER A 300 -11.70 -18.21 -2.10
N THR A 301 -11.56 -17.77 -3.34
CA THR A 301 -10.55 -18.28 -4.30
C THR A 301 -9.27 -17.43 -4.25
N THR A 302 -9.08 -16.66 -3.18
CA THR A 302 -8.01 -15.66 -3.10
C THR A 302 -6.67 -16.33 -2.86
N LYS A 303 -5.91 -16.52 -3.94
CA LYS A 303 -4.50 -16.90 -3.88
C LYS A 303 -3.67 -15.84 -3.15
N PHE A 304 -2.59 -16.26 -2.47
CA PHE A 304 -1.60 -15.33 -1.95
C PHE A 304 -0.96 -14.53 -3.10
N GLY A 305 -0.63 -13.26 -2.85
CA GLY A 305 -0.18 -12.33 -3.89
C GLY A 305 -1.16 -11.20 -4.21
N ASN A 306 -2.31 -11.14 -3.52
CA ASN A 306 -3.16 -9.95 -3.49
C ASN A 306 -3.06 -9.16 -2.18
N CYS A 307 -2.47 -9.74 -1.14
CA CYS A 307 -2.43 -9.24 0.23
C CYS A 307 -1.63 -7.93 0.34
N GLY A 308 -2.13 -6.97 1.12
CA GLY A 308 -1.41 -5.71 1.38
C GLY A 308 -0.16 -5.89 2.24
N GLU A 309 -0.13 -7.00 2.97
CA GLU A 309 0.93 -7.47 3.84
C GLU A 309 2.18 -7.94 3.08
N THR A 310 2.14 -8.12 1.75
CA THR A 310 3.23 -8.81 1.02
C THR A 310 4.59 -8.16 1.26
N TYR A 311 4.79 -6.89 0.90
CA TYR A 311 6.06 -6.20 1.14
C TYR A 311 6.34 -5.97 2.62
N PRO A 312 5.37 -5.49 3.44
CA PRO A 312 5.59 -5.32 4.87
C PRO A 312 6.07 -6.59 5.58
N PHE A 313 5.51 -7.76 5.29
CA PHE A 313 5.92 -9.00 5.94
C PHE A 313 7.28 -9.49 5.42
N VAL A 314 7.53 -9.42 4.11
CA VAL A 314 8.85 -9.82 3.57
C VAL A 314 9.96 -8.94 4.14
N GLN A 315 9.69 -7.65 4.37
CA GLN A 315 10.67 -6.72 4.93
C GLN A 315 10.79 -6.85 6.47
N MET A 316 9.67 -6.83 7.18
CA MET A 316 9.66 -6.70 8.66
C MET A 316 9.71 -8.04 9.39
N LEU A 317 9.22 -9.12 8.80
CA LEU A 317 9.18 -10.46 9.42
C LEU A 317 10.24 -11.41 8.84
N ASN A 318 11.29 -10.87 8.22
CA ASN A 318 12.38 -11.63 7.58
C ASN A 318 13.36 -12.23 8.59
N GLN A 319 14.12 -13.27 8.21
CA GLN A 319 15.05 -14.07 9.03
C GLN A 319 16.03 -13.23 9.86
N TYR A 320 16.52 -12.11 9.31
CA TYR A 320 17.47 -11.24 10.01
C TYR A 320 16.85 -10.54 11.24
N ARG A 321 15.51 -10.51 11.35
CA ARG A 321 14.76 -10.04 12.53
C ARG A 321 14.18 -11.18 13.34
N ALA A 322 14.74 -12.39 13.31
CA ALA A 322 14.18 -13.53 14.05
C ALA A 322 13.95 -13.21 15.53
N THR A 323 14.86 -12.46 16.16
CA THR A 323 14.67 -11.92 17.52
C THR A 323 13.76 -10.69 17.49
N GLY A 324 12.68 -10.71 18.29
CA GLY A 324 11.76 -9.57 18.46
C GLY A 324 10.51 -9.62 17.58
N ARG A 325 10.28 -10.67 16.77
CA ARG A 325 9.06 -10.77 15.94
C ARG A 325 7.79 -10.93 16.77
N GLU A 326 7.93 -11.49 17.95
CA GLU A 326 6.87 -11.60 18.96
C GLU A 326 6.36 -10.22 19.40
N GLU A 327 7.18 -9.17 19.28
CA GLU A 327 6.79 -7.78 19.58
C GLU A 327 6.29 -7.02 18.35
N MET A 328 6.41 -7.61 17.15
CA MET A 328 5.95 -7.01 15.90
C MET A 328 4.44 -6.82 15.94
N LYS A 329 3.99 -5.65 15.51
CA LYS A 329 2.57 -5.27 15.47
C LYS A 329 2.16 -4.95 14.05
N GLY A 330 0.87 -5.08 13.79
CA GLY A 330 0.31 -4.66 12.51
C GLY A 330 -1.15 -4.27 12.58
N LEU A 331 -1.59 -3.58 11.55
CA LEU A 331 -2.98 -3.26 11.29
C LEU A 331 -3.24 -3.21 9.80
N ALA A 332 -4.49 -3.46 9.40
CA ALA A 332 -4.93 -3.29 8.01
C ALA A 332 -6.22 -2.48 7.94
N LEU A 333 -6.32 -1.62 6.93
CA LEU A 333 -7.48 -0.78 6.60
C LEU A 333 -8.07 -1.23 5.26
N ASN A 334 -9.38 -1.46 5.23
CA ASN A 334 -10.10 -1.63 3.97
C ASN A 334 -10.36 -0.28 3.32
N SER A 335 -10.35 -0.20 1.99
CA SER A 335 -10.55 1.04 1.23
C SER A 335 -11.94 1.69 1.30
N PRO A 336 -13.06 0.98 1.58
CA PRO A 336 -14.38 1.61 1.69
C PRO A 336 -14.48 2.82 2.63
N PHE A 337 -13.65 2.95 3.67
CA PHE A 337 -13.65 4.13 4.55
C PHE A 337 -13.40 5.45 3.80
N LEU A 338 -12.69 5.39 2.67
CA LEU A 338 -12.41 6.55 1.82
C LEU A 338 -13.69 7.14 1.22
N GLY A 339 -14.75 6.34 1.10
CA GLY A 339 -16.06 6.77 0.61
C GLY A 339 -16.96 7.38 1.69
N ASP A 340 -16.54 7.36 2.96
CA ASP A 340 -17.28 7.93 4.07
C ASP A 340 -17.06 9.45 4.11
N LYS A 341 -18.16 10.22 4.10
CA LYS A 341 -18.10 11.69 3.95
C LYS A 341 -17.37 12.35 5.13
N GLU A 342 -17.62 11.88 6.34
CA GLU A 342 -17.03 12.49 7.54
C GLU A 342 -15.53 12.23 7.58
N LEU A 343 -15.12 10.97 7.32
CA LEU A 343 -13.71 10.61 7.23
C LEU A 343 -12.99 11.26 6.06
N TRP A 344 -13.69 11.59 4.97
CA TRP A 344 -13.11 12.28 3.84
C TRP A 344 -12.76 13.75 4.17
N GLU A 345 -13.68 14.46 4.80
CA GLU A 345 -13.50 15.86 5.19
C GLU A 345 -12.46 16.00 6.31
N ASP A 346 -12.48 15.11 7.30
CA ASP A 346 -11.53 15.11 8.40
C ASP A 346 -11.32 13.72 9.01
N TYR A 347 -10.07 13.27 9.10
CA TYR A 347 -9.75 12.01 9.76
C TYR A 347 -10.20 12.03 11.23
N SER A 348 -10.83 10.96 11.72
CA SER A 348 -11.23 10.83 13.12
C SER A 348 -11.08 9.38 13.58
N LEU A 349 -10.46 9.19 14.76
CA LEU A 349 -10.33 7.86 15.37
C LEU A 349 -11.70 7.25 15.65
N ALA A 350 -12.66 8.05 16.15
CA ALA A 350 -14.02 7.60 16.43
C ALA A 350 -14.73 7.09 15.16
N ASN A 351 -14.52 7.75 14.02
CA ASN A 351 -15.22 7.38 12.79
C ASN A 351 -14.53 6.24 12.04
N ILE A 352 -13.21 6.09 12.19
CA ILE A 352 -12.48 4.99 11.58
C ILE A 352 -12.58 3.69 12.41
N HIS A 353 -12.84 3.81 13.71
CA HIS A 353 -12.95 2.70 14.65
C HIS A 353 -14.41 2.41 15.04
N ILE A 354 -15.24 2.17 14.02
CA ILE A 354 -16.65 1.82 14.21
C ILE A 354 -16.80 0.30 14.22
N GLU A 355 -17.45 -0.25 15.25
CA GLU A 355 -17.83 -1.66 15.27
C GLU A 355 -18.82 -1.96 14.14
N ALA A 356 -18.59 -3.05 13.40
CA ALA A 356 -19.43 -3.43 12.29
C ALA A 356 -20.73 -4.08 12.78
N ALA A 357 -21.85 -3.73 12.15
CA ALA A 357 -23.17 -4.29 12.47
C ALA A 357 -23.28 -5.82 12.25
N LYS A 358 -22.36 -6.41 11.48
CA LYS A 358 -22.26 -7.85 11.26
C LYS A 358 -20.83 -8.28 11.51
N LYS A 359 -20.66 -9.31 12.36
CA LYS A 359 -19.39 -9.96 12.60
C LYS A 359 -18.88 -10.62 11.33
N ARG A 360 -17.58 -10.50 11.04
CA ARG A 360 -16.92 -11.36 10.05
C ARG A 360 -16.78 -12.77 10.66
N GLN A 361 -16.79 -13.78 9.80
CA GLN A 361 -16.70 -15.16 10.25
C GLN A 361 -15.40 -15.38 11.04
N ASP A 362 -15.51 -16.06 12.18
CA ASP A 362 -14.42 -16.34 13.13
C ASP A 362 -13.90 -15.10 13.92
N GLU A 363 -14.62 -13.97 13.92
CA GLU A 363 -14.30 -12.78 14.73
C GLU A 363 -15.34 -12.55 15.84
N GLU A 364 -14.88 -12.34 17.08
CA GLU A 364 -15.75 -12.01 18.22
C GLU A 364 -16.30 -10.58 18.12
N ILE A 365 -15.47 -9.65 17.65
CA ILE A 365 -15.78 -8.26 17.36
C ILE A 365 -15.17 -7.97 15.99
N SER A 366 -15.87 -7.22 15.14
CA SER A 366 -15.35 -6.81 13.84
C SER A 366 -15.54 -5.32 13.65
N PHE A 367 -14.60 -4.67 12.95
CA PHE A 367 -14.67 -3.25 12.67
C PHE A 367 -15.04 -2.99 11.22
N LYS A 368 -15.83 -1.94 11.01
CA LYS A 368 -16.36 -1.53 9.70
C LYS A 368 -15.23 -1.33 8.68
N TRP A 369 -14.12 -0.72 9.13
CA TRP A 369 -13.03 -0.31 8.26
C TRP A 369 -11.70 -1.04 8.51
N ILE A 370 -11.50 -1.54 9.73
CA ILE A 370 -10.26 -2.25 10.09
C ILE A 370 -10.43 -3.73 9.74
N TRP A 371 -9.41 -4.30 9.11
CA TRP A 371 -9.43 -5.64 8.55
C TRP A 371 -8.48 -6.57 9.30
N SER A 372 -8.92 -7.79 9.59
CA SER A 372 -8.08 -8.82 10.19
C SER A 372 -7.24 -9.51 9.11
N PRO A 373 -6.04 -10.01 9.43
CA PRO A 373 -5.22 -10.77 8.47
C PRO A 373 -6.03 -11.92 7.86
N CYS A 374 -5.96 -12.08 6.54
CA CYS A 374 -6.59 -13.23 5.86
C CYS A 374 -5.88 -14.54 6.23
N ARG A 375 -6.46 -15.70 5.93
CA ARG A 375 -5.89 -17.01 6.28
C ARG A 375 -4.44 -17.19 5.80
N ASN A 376 -4.13 -16.74 4.58
CA ASN A 376 -2.74 -16.74 4.11
C ASN A 376 -1.82 -15.85 4.95
N CYS A 377 -2.25 -14.63 5.30
CA CYS A 377 -1.46 -13.72 6.14
C CYS A 377 -1.27 -14.28 7.57
N LYS A 378 -2.30 -14.92 8.14
CA LYS A 378 -2.20 -15.63 9.44
C LYS A 378 -1.15 -16.74 9.38
N HIS A 379 -1.10 -17.49 8.27
CA HIS A 379 -0.07 -18.51 8.06
C HIS A 379 1.33 -17.91 7.99
N LEU A 380 1.53 -16.80 7.27
CA LEU A 380 2.82 -16.11 7.22
C LEU A 380 3.27 -15.62 8.60
N ILE A 381 2.37 -15.02 9.40
CA ILE A 381 2.66 -14.60 10.78
C ILE A 381 3.14 -15.79 11.61
N LYS A 382 2.45 -16.93 11.52
CA LYS A 382 2.82 -18.18 12.20
C LYS A 382 4.19 -18.70 11.75
N VAL A 383 4.45 -18.76 10.44
CA VAL A 383 5.74 -19.20 9.88
C VAL A 383 6.88 -18.29 10.33
N ALA A 384 6.62 -16.99 10.45
CA ALA A 384 7.58 -16.06 11.00
C ALA A 384 7.73 -16.15 12.53
N SER A 385 6.96 -16.98 13.24
CA SER A 385 6.92 -17.04 14.71
C SER A 385 6.59 -15.68 15.36
N ALA A 386 5.78 -14.86 14.68
CA ALA A 386 5.26 -13.61 15.25
C ALA A 386 3.95 -13.85 16.00
N GLU A 387 3.63 -12.98 16.95
CA GLU A 387 2.40 -13.07 17.74
C GLU A 387 1.19 -12.59 16.92
N LEU A 388 0.23 -13.49 16.67
CA LEU A 388 -0.94 -13.19 15.84
C LEU A 388 -1.83 -12.13 16.48
N ASP A 389 -1.98 -12.13 17.80
CA ASP A 389 -2.84 -11.19 18.51
C ASP A 389 -2.39 -9.72 18.31
N ASN A 390 -1.10 -9.49 18.03
CA ASN A 390 -0.58 -8.15 17.70
C ASN A 390 -1.05 -7.61 16.34
N PHE A 391 -1.65 -8.44 15.49
CA PHE A 391 -2.20 -8.07 14.19
C PHE A 391 -3.73 -8.08 14.16
N LEU A 392 -4.37 -8.68 15.17
CA LEU A 392 -5.82 -8.74 15.26
C LEU A 392 -6.39 -7.42 15.80
N PRO A 393 -7.39 -6.81 15.13
CA PRO A 393 -7.98 -5.56 15.60
C PRO A 393 -8.79 -5.74 16.89
N GLU A 394 -9.45 -6.88 17.07
CA GLU A 394 -10.31 -7.21 18.22
C GLU A 394 -9.53 -7.49 19.51
N ARG A 395 -8.25 -7.88 19.41
CA ARG A 395 -7.40 -8.20 20.57
C ARG A 395 -6.80 -6.98 21.23
N ASN A 396 -6.73 -5.87 20.51
CA ASN A 396 -6.14 -4.63 20.98
C ASN A 396 -7.03 -3.45 20.54
N PRO A 397 -8.25 -3.30 21.12
CA PRO A 397 -9.14 -2.18 20.84
C PRO A 397 -8.61 -0.88 21.48
N PRO A 398 -9.03 0.30 20.99
CA PRO A 398 -8.71 1.58 21.59
C PRO A 398 -9.38 1.70 22.95
N THR A 399 -8.68 2.38 23.84
CA THR A 399 -9.12 2.71 25.19
C THR A 399 -9.80 4.07 25.22
N GLU A 400 -10.52 4.41 26.30
CA GLU A 400 -11.12 5.74 26.48
C GLU A 400 -10.08 6.86 26.33
N LYS A 401 -8.86 6.64 26.83
CA LYS A 401 -7.74 7.57 26.70
C LYS A 401 -7.39 7.89 25.25
N ASP A 402 -7.44 6.90 24.36
CA ASP A 402 -7.16 7.09 22.93
C ASP A 402 -8.20 8.04 22.28
N PHE A 403 -9.46 8.00 22.75
CA PHE A 403 -10.53 8.87 22.27
C PHE A 403 -10.48 10.28 22.88
N GLU A 404 -10.23 10.40 24.18
CA GLU A 404 -10.09 11.71 24.84
C GLU A 404 -8.95 12.53 24.23
N GLU A 405 -7.83 11.87 23.93
CA GLU A 405 -6.68 12.51 23.30
C GLU A 405 -6.96 12.90 21.84
N ALA A 406 -7.80 12.14 21.13
CA ALA A 406 -8.26 12.49 19.78
C ALA A 406 -9.27 13.67 19.76
N GLN A 407 -10.02 13.87 20.85
CA GLN A 407 -11.06 14.90 20.98
C GLN A 407 -10.57 16.29 21.40
N THR A 408 -9.30 16.47 21.77
CA THR A 408 -8.71 17.80 22.10
C THR A 408 -8.56 18.76 20.89
N ARG A 409 -9.45 18.63 19.89
CA ARG A 409 -9.74 19.58 18.83
C ARG A 409 -10.30 20.87 19.44
N THR A 410 -9.45 21.88 19.65
CA THR A 410 -9.93 23.26 19.66
C THR A 410 -10.06 23.71 18.20
N PRO A 411 -11.23 24.20 17.73
CA PRO A 411 -11.31 24.89 16.46
C PRO A 411 -10.42 26.12 16.55
N ALA A 412 -9.55 26.33 15.56
CA ALA A 412 -8.92 27.64 15.41
C ALA A 412 -10.05 28.67 15.24
N LYS A 413 -10.29 29.48 16.28
CA LYS A 413 -11.13 30.65 16.14
C LYS A 413 -10.35 31.62 15.26
N GLU A 414 -10.76 31.73 14.00
CA GLU A 414 -10.68 33.00 13.30
C GLU A 414 -11.47 34.01 14.14
N ASN A 415 -10.80 35.06 14.61
CA ASN A 415 -11.39 36.37 14.87
C ASN A 415 -10.27 37.39 15.14
N GLY A 416 -10.09 38.30 14.19
CA GLY A 416 -10.27 39.74 14.42
C GLY A 416 -9.24 40.49 15.26
N HIS A 417 -8.37 41.22 14.56
CA HIS A 417 -8.00 42.63 14.76
C HIS A 417 -7.97 43.30 16.16
N LEU A 418 -6.82 43.99 16.38
CA LEU A 418 -6.57 45.23 17.16
C LEU A 418 -6.60 45.05 18.71
N VAL A 419 -5.76 45.69 19.55
CA VAL A 419 -5.16 47.03 19.60
C VAL A 419 -3.90 46.97 20.49
N SER A 420 -3.00 47.95 20.32
CA SER A 420 -1.81 48.30 21.12
C SER A 420 -1.85 48.06 22.64
N ALA A 421 -0.67 47.74 23.19
CA ALA A 421 0.02 48.56 24.20
C ALA A 421 1.53 48.39 24.01
#